data_AF-A0A963TI00-F1
#
_entry.id   AF-A0A963TI00-F1
#
_cell.length_a   1.000
_cell.length_b   1.000
_cell.length_c   1.000
_cell.angle_alpha   90.00
_cell.angle_beta   90.00
_cell.angle_gamma   90.00
#
_symmetry.space_group_name_H-M   'P 1'
#
loop_
_entity.id
_entity.type
_entity.pdbx_description
1 polymer ?
#
loop_
_entity_poly.entity_id
_entity_poly.type
_entity_poly.pdbx_seq_one_letter_code
_entity_poly.pdbx_strand_id
1 'polypeptide(L)'
;QKRYFDVKADVETGITTADGQPVNANERIAVVTKWLEEENPLPAGVDWQWTGDQEEQAESQAFLMKAFAGALGLMFVILLAQFNSFYNTALVLIAVVLSTTGVLIGMLVMDQTFSIIMTGTGIVALAGIVVNNNIVLIDTYQEFSQYMPRIEAITRTAEARIRPVLLTTITTMAGLAPMMFGLSLDFFGGGYSVDSPTALWWKQLATAVVFGLGIATVLTLVLTPSLLALRVWIETGAFRSVRRLQALSMGAGSRAARDLALAGAARKLGSPEILWDEEPQAPVPAGTGEDKPVEPSPLRAAE
;
A
#
# COMPACT_ATOMS: atom_id res chain seq x y z
N GLN A 1 32.91 48.51 -2.78
CA GLN A 1 31.96 48.41 -3.89
C GLN A 1 31.93 46.94 -4.31
N LYS A 2 30.85 46.20 -4.04
CA LYS A 2 30.73 44.79 -4.46
C LYS A 2 30.40 44.75 -5.96
N ARG A 3 31.09 43.91 -6.73
CA ARG A 3 30.83 43.67 -8.16
C ARG A 3 30.25 42.27 -8.29
N TYR A 4 29.16 42.13 -9.02
CA TYR A 4 28.52 40.85 -9.30
C TYR A 4 28.85 40.43 -10.73
N PHE A 5 29.13 39.15 -10.94
CA PHE A 5 29.37 38.56 -12.25
C PHE A 5 28.51 37.32 -12.39
N ASP A 6 27.63 37.31 -13.39
CA ASP A 6 26.77 36.17 -13.68
C ASP A 6 27.46 35.26 -14.69
N VAL A 7 27.68 34.01 -14.31
CA VAL A 7 28.22 32.95 -15.17
C VAL A 7 27.08 31.97 -15.47
N LYS A 8 26.75 31.81 -16.74
CA LYS A 8 25.74 30.84 -17.20
C LYS A 8 26.43 29.69 -17.93
N ALA A 9 26.06 28.48 -17.58
CA ALA A 9 26.53 27.26 -18.23
C ALA A 9 25.34 26.29 -18.34
N ASP A 10 25.30 25.53 -19.43
CA ASP A 10 24.28 24.52 -19.68
C ASP A 10 24.97 23.21 -20.13
N VAL A 11 24.28 22.09 -19.98
CA VAL A 11 24.74 20.77 -20.42
C VAL A 11 24.20 20.53 -21.83
N GLU A 12 25.11 20.32 -22.80
CA GLU A 12 24.71 20.00 -24.16
C GLU A 12 23.95 18.66 -24.21
N THR A 13 22.83 18.63 -24.94
CA THR A 13 21.94 17.47 -25.04
C THR A 13 22.63 16.32 -25.77
N GLY A 14 22.58 15.12 -25.16
CA GLY A 14 23.15 13.89 -25.75
C GLY A 14 24.57 13.57 -25.31
N ILE A 15 25.19 14.35 -24.41
CA ILE A 15 26.44 13.95 -23.76
C ILE A 15 26.15 12.82 -22.78
N THR A 16 26.91 11.73 -22.90
CA THR A 16 26.89 10.61 -21.96
C THR A 16 28.11 10.67 -21.02
N THR A 17 27.91 10.27 -19.77
CA THR A 17 29.00 10.01 -18.81
C THR A 17 29.82 8.80 -19.31
N ALA A 18 31.02 8.58 -18.74
CA ALA A 18 31.88 7.43 -19.08
C ALA A 18 31.15 6.06 -18.96
N ASP A 19 30.08 6.00 -18.16
CA ASP A 19 29.23 4.82 -17.95
C ASP A 19 28.05 4.71 -18.95
N GLY A 20 27.97 5.59 -19.96
CA GLY A 20 26.94 5.57 -21.00
C GLY A 20 25.59 6.19 -20.62
N GLN A 21 25.46 6.76 -19.42
CA GLN A 21 24.24 7.43 -18.93
C GLN A 21 24.18 8.90 -19.40
N PRO A 22 23.01 9.43 -19.76
CA PRO A 22 22.86 10.85 -20.11
C PRO A 22 23.25 11.77 -18.95
N VAL A 23 24.04 12.81 -19.23
CA VAL A 23 24.53 13.73 -18.20
C VAL A 23 23.39 14.56 -17.61
N ASN A 24 23.21 14.52 -16.29
CA ASN A 24 22.23 15.34 -15.57
C ASN A 24 22.87 16.66 -15.10
N ALA A 25 22.17 17.79 -15.31
CA ALA A 25 22.60 19.10 -14.83
C ALA A 25 22.86 19.12 -13.32
N ASN A 26 22.00 18.47 -12.51
CA ASN A 26 22.16 18.40 -11.06
C ASN A 26 23.44 17.65 -10.64
N GLU A 27 23.81 16.60 -11.38
CA GLU A 27 25.04 15.84 -11.12
C GLU A 27 26.27 16.70 -11.39
N ARG A 28 26.27 17.45 -12.51
CA ARG A 28 27.37 18.37 -12.84
C ARG A 28 27.47 19.52 -11.86
N ILE A 29 26.35 20.09 -11.44
CA ILE A 29 26.31 21.11 -10.38
C ILE A 29 26.91 20.56 -9.08
N ALA A 30 26.60 19.31 -8.70
CA ALA A 30 27.19 18.68 -7.52
C ALA A 30 28.71 18.50 -7.64
N VAL A 31 29.22 18.09 -8.81
CA VAL A 31 30.66 17.96 -9.06
C VAL A 31 31.35 19.32 -8.99
N VAL A 32 30.79 20.36 -9.62
CA VAL A 32 31.34 21.72 -9.60
C VAL A 32 31.28 22.31 -8.19
N THR A 33 30.20 22.09 -7.46
CA THR A 33 30.07 22.51 -6.05
C THR A 33 31.15 21.87 -5.19
N LYS A 34 31.34 20.55 -5.32
CA LYS A 34 32.40 19.84 -4.60
C LYS A 34 33.78 20.37 -4.94
N TRP A 35 34.05 20.64 -6.22
CA TRP A 35 35.31 21.24 -6.66
C TRP A 35 35.52 22.65 -6.08
N LEU A 36 34.49 23.49 -6.06
CA LEU A 36 34.54 24.84 -5.48
C LEU A 36 34.79 24.80 -3.96
N GLU A 37 34.22 23.83 -3.24
CA GLU A 37 34.37 23.67 -1.81
C GLU A 37 35.72 23.05 -1.41
N GLU A 38 36.18 22.01 -2.11
CA GLU A 38 37.39 21.27 -1.76
C GLU A 38 38.68 21.94 -2.23
N GLU A 39 38.71 22.44 -3.47
CA GLU A 39 39.93 23.05 -4.05
C GLU A 39 40.04 24.55 -3.76
N ASN A 40 38.96 25.17 -3.27
CA ASN A 40 38.81 26.63 -3.06
C ASN A 40 39.60 27.46 -4.11
N PRO A 41 39.29 27.29 -5.41
CA PRO A 41 40.08 27.86 -6.50
C PRO A 41 39.92 29.40 -6.59
N LEU A 42 39.01 29.97 -5.82
CA LEU A 42 38.67 31.38 -5.87
C LEU A 42 39.62 32.22 -4.97
N PRO A 43 40.07 33.41 -5.45
CA PRO A 43 40.90 34.31 -4.63
C PRO A 43 40.18 34.76 -3.36
N ALA A 44 40.94 35.04 -2.30
CA ALA A 44 40.41 35.57 -1.05
C ALA A 44 39.59 36.86 -1.29
N GLY A 45 38.29 36.82 -0.94
CA GLY A 45 37.34 37.92 -1.15
C GLY A 45 36.37 37.74 -2.33
N VAL A 46 36.42 36.62 -3.04
CA VAL A 46 35.42 36.22 -4.04
C VAL A 46 34.53 35.12 -3.43
N ASP A 47 33.26 35.46 -3.20
CA ASP A 47 32.23 34.50 -2.79
C ASP A 47 31.45 34.02 -4.02
N TRP A 48 30.88 32.82 -3.95
CA TRP A 48 30.02 32.26 -4.99
C TRP A 48 28.66 31.86 -4.41
N GLN A 49 27.63 31.91 -5.24
CA GLN A 49 26.29 31.42 -4.93
C GLN A 49 25.64 30.88 -6.21
N TRP A 50 24.91 29.77 -6.11
CA TRP A 50 24.04 29.32 -7.20
C TRP A 50 22.81 30.23 -7.26
N THR A 51 22.42 30.65 -8.47
CA THR A 51 21.29 31.55 -8.73
C THR A 51 20.51 31.06 -9.96
N GLY A 52 19.28 31.52 -10.15
CA GLY A 52 18.47 31.18 -11.32
C GLY A 52 17.84 29.80 -11.17
N ASP A 53 18.07 28.89 -12.12
CA ASP A 53 17.37 27.61 -12.22
C ASP A 53 17.52 26.73 -10.96
N GLN A 54 18.69 26.73 -10.32
CA GLN A 54 18.92 25.94 -9.10
C GLN A 54 18.11 26.48 -7.91
N GLU A 55 18.00 27.81 -7.80
CA GLU A 55 17.21 28.48 -6.76
C GLU A 55 15.70 28.27 -7.01
N GLU A 56 15.25 28.44 -8.25
CA GLU A 56 13.86 28.21 -8.65
C GLU A 56 13.45 26.73 -8.46
N GLN A 57 14.35 25.80 -8.76
CA GLN A 57 14.15 24.38 -8.52
C GLN A 57 14.04 24.08 -7.03
N ALA A 58 14.93 24.63 -6.19
CA ALA A 58 14.90 24.44 -4.74
C ALA A 58 13.63 25.05 -4.11
N GLU A 59 13.22 26.24 -4.56
CA GLU A 59 11.97 26.89 -4.13
C GLU A 59 10.75 26.05 -4.53
N SER A 60 10.70 25.61 -5.80
CA SER A 60 9.65 24.73 -6.32
C SER A 60 9.57 23.41 -5.56
N GLN A 61 10.73 22.82 -5.21
CA GLN A 61 10.80 21.61 -4.41
C GLN A 61 10.22 21.83 -3.01
N ALA A 62 10.63 22.92 -2.35
CA ALA A 62 10.15 23.24 -1.02
C ALA A 62 8.64 23.53 -1.01
N PHE A 63 8.14 24.24 -2.02
CA PHE A 63 6.72 24.47 -2.22
C PHE A 63 5.96 23.15 -2.41
N LEU A 64 6.43 22.30 -3.33
CA LEU A 64 5.80 21.01 -3.62
C LEU A 64 5.81 20.09 -2.40
N MET A 65 6.90 20.02 -1.63
CA MET A 65 6.98 19.23 -0.41
C MET A 65 5.98 19.71 0.65
N LYS A 66 5.84 21.02 0.84
CA LYS A 66 4.83 21.60 1.74
C LYS A 66 3.41 21.31 1.25
N ALA A 67 3.16 21.48 -0.04
CA ALA A 67 1.87 21.20 -0.66
C ALA A 67 1.50 19.71 -0.56
N PHE A 68 2.46 18.82 -0.82
CA PHE A 68 2.29 17.37 -0.71
C PHE A 68 2.02 16.93 0.73
N ALA A 69 2.79 17.46 1.70
CA ALA A 69 2.53 17.21 3.12
C ALA A 69 1.16 17.73 3.56
N GLY A 70 0.76 18.93 3.10
CA GLY A 70 -0.57 19.48 3.31
C GLY A 70 -1.68 18.61 2.70
N ALA A 71 -1.48 18.12 1.48
CA ALA A 71 -2.41 17.22 0.80
C ALA A 71 -2.54 15.87 1.54
N LEU A 72 -1.43 15.28 2.00
CA LEU A 72 -1.45 14.08 2.85
C LEU A 72 -2.15 14.32 4.17
N GLY A 73 -1.95 15.48 4.81
CA GLY A 73 -2.66 15.87 6.03
C GLY A 73 -4.17 16.00 5.81
N LEU A 74 -4.59 16.65 4.71
CA LEU A 74 -6.00 16.75 4.36
C LEU A 74 -6.61 15.39 4.03
N MET A 75 -5.89 14.56 3.27
CA MET A 75 -6.29 13.17 2.99
C MET A 75 -6.42 12.36 4.30
N PHE A 76 -5.49 12.52 5.24
CA PHE A 76 -5.58 11.86 6.54
C PHE A 76 -6.88 12.21 7.27
N VAL A 77 -7.25 13.49 7.33
CA VAL A 77 -8.47 13.94 8.00
C VAL A 77 -9.71 13.37 7.31
N ILE A 78 -9.77 13.43 5.98
CA ILE A 78 -10.91 12.90 5.21
C ILE A 78 -11.04 11.38 5.40
N LEU A 79 -9.94 10.65 5.30
CA LEU A 79 -9.93 9.19 5.48
C LEU A 79 -10.25 8.77 6.93
N LEU A 80 -9.78 9.53 7.91
CA LEU A 80 -10.12 9.29 9.31
C LEU A 80 -11.62 9.49 9.55
N ALA A 81 -12.22 10.52 8.95
CA ALA A 81 -13.67 10.73 8.98
C ALA A 81 -14.43 9.61 8.26
N GLN A 82 -13.91 9.12 7.13
CA GLN A 82 -14.51 8.03 6.35
C GLN A 82 -14.51 6.70 7.10
N PHE A 83 -13.36 6.27 7.62
CA PHE A 83 -13.18 4.93 8.19
C PHE A 83 -13.39 4.86 9.71
N ASN A 84 -13.45 6.01 10.38
CA ASN A 84 -13.43 6.11 11.84
C ASN A 84 -12.33 5.24 12.50
N SER A 85 -11.18 5.10 11.81
CA SER A 85 -10.11 4.17 12.23
C SER A 85 -8.74 4.63 11.76
N PHE A 86 -7.87 4.98 12.73
CA PHE A 86 -6.49 5.40 12.47
C PHE A 86 -5.66 4.36 11.73
N TYR A 87 -5.84 3.06 12.03
CA TYR A 87 -5.09 2.00 11.37
C TYR A 87 -5.42 1.92 9.87
N ASN A 88 -6.71 1.91 9.55
CA ASN A 88 -7.18 1.84 8.16
C ASN A 88 -6.72 3.09 7.38
N THR A 89 -6.83 4.27 7.99
CA THR A 89 -6.31 5.51 7.39
C THR A 89 -4.81 5.47 7.12
N ALA A 90 -4.01 5.02 8.10
CA ALA A 90 -2.56 4.92 7.95
C ALA A 90 -2.16 3.92 6.86
N LEU A 91 -2.87 2.79 6.73
CA LEU A 91 -2.63 1.82 5.66
C LEU A 91 -2.76 2.45 4.27
N VAL A 92 -3.80 3.24 4.04
CA VAL A 92 -4.01 3.93 2.75
C VAL A 92 -2.89 4.93 2.48
N LEU A 93 -2.49 5.72 3.47
CA LEU A 93 -1.43 6.71 3.30
C LEU A 93 -0.07 6.06 3.03
N ILE A 94 0.24 4.94 3.68
CA ILE A 94 1.45 4.16 3.40
C ILE A 94 1.42 3.65 1.95
N ALA A 95 0.27 3.16 1.46
CA ALA A 95 0.12 2.72 0.07
C ALA A 95 0.38 3.86 -0.93
N VAL A 96 -0.05 5.09 -0.62
CA VAL A 96 0.24 6.29 -1.43
C VAL A 96 1.72 6.63 -1.43
N VAL A 97 2.38 6.58 -0.27
CA VAL A 97 3.83 6.84 -0.23
C VAL A 97 4.60 5.76 -0.99
N LEU A 98 4.23 4.49 -0.84
CA LEU A 98 4.87 3.39 -1.56
C LEU A 98 4.64 3.47 -3.07
N SER A 99 3.49 3.98 -3.54
CA SER A 99 3.24 4.14 -4.98
C SER A 99 4.15 5.17 -5.64
N THR A 100 4.70 6.14 -4.88
CA THR A 100 5.72 7.06 -5.41
C THR A 100 6.98 6.32 -5.88
N THR A 101 7.32 5.19 -5.25
CA THR A 101 8.40 4.31 -5.72
C THR A 101 8.14 3.82 -7.14
N GLY A 102 6.88 3.53 -7.47
CA GLY A 102 6.51 3.10 -8.80
C GLY A 102 6.64 4.19 -9.86
N VAL A 103 6.38 5.44 -9.47
CA VAL A 103 6.66 6.61 -10.31
C VAL A 103 8.16 6.68 -10.63
N LEU A 104 9.01 6.58 -9.60
CA LEU A 104 10.47 6.64 -9.77
C LEU A 104 10.99 5.50 -10.64
N ILE A 105 10.47 4.28 -10.46
CA ILE A 105 10.80 3.13 -11.33
C ILE A 105 10.38 3.43 -12.78
N GLY A 106 9.20 4.02 -13.00
CA GLY A 106 8.74 4.39 -14.34
C GLY A 106 9.65 5.40 -15.04
N MET A 107 10.12 6.41 -14.30
CA MET A 107 11.07 7.40 -14.82
C MET A 107 12.39 6.74 -15.20
N LEU A 108 12.89 5.81 -14.38
CA LEU A 108 14.10 5.04 -14.65
C LEU A 108 13.95 4.15 -15.90
N VAL A 109 12.82 3.44 -16.03
CA VAL A 109 12.56 2.54 -17.16
C VAL A 109 12.41 3.29 -18.48
N MET A 110 11.84 4.50 -18.45
CA MET A 110 11.62 5.33 -19.62
C MET A 110 12.79 6.29 -19.93
N ASP A 111 13.88 6.20 -19.15
CA ASP A 111 15.06 7.09 -19.24
C ASP A 111 14.68 8.58 -19.22
N GLN A 112 13.79 8.96 -18.30
CA GLN A 112 13.30 10.32 -18.14
C GLN A 112 13.88 10.96 -16.89
N THR A 113 14.32 12.21 -17.00
CA THR A 113 14.76 13.01 -15.85
C THR A 113 13.57 13.38 -14.97
N PHE A 114 13.80 13.42 -13.65
CA PHE A 114 12.78 13.84 -12.69
C PHE A 114 12.54 15.34 -12.79
N SER A 115 11.33 15.74 -13.18
CA SER A 115 10.89 17.13 -13.13
C SER A 115 10.06 17.35 -11.87
N ILE A 116 10.48 18.31 -11.03
CA ILE A 116 9.77 18.67 -9.80
C ILE A 116 8.30 19.02 -10.08
N ILE A 117 8.04 19.83 -11.11
CA ILE A 117 6.68 20.29 -11.41
C ILE A 117 5.84 19.17 -12.04
N MET A 118 6.28 18.62 -13.19
CA MET A 118 5.51 17.61 -13.93
C MET A 118 5.39 16.27 -13.19
N THR A 119 6.49 15.68 -12.76
CA THR A 119 6.49 14.41 -12.04
C THR A 119 5.84 14.56 -10.66
N GLY A 120 6.10 15.68 -9.97
CA GLY A 120 5.48 16.00 -8.69
C GLY A 120 3.96 16.13 -8.76
N THR A 121 3.45 16.84 -9.78
CA THR A 121 2.00 16.93 -10.02
C THR A 121 1.41 15.56 -10.39
N GLY A 122 2.15 14.75 -11.16
CA GLY A 122 1.78 13.36 -11.43
C GLY A 122 1.66 12.50 -10.18
N ILE A 123 2.57 12.63 -9.22
CA ILE A 123 2.51 11.94 -7.91
C ILE A 123 1.26 12.37 -7.12
N VAL A 124 0.96 13.67 -7.07
CA VAL A 124 -0.23 14.18 -6.37
C VAL A 124 -1.52 13.68 -7.03
N ALA A 125 -1.59 13.69 -8.37
CA ALA A 125 -2.75 13.17 -9.10
C ALA A 125 -2.91 11.65 -8.88
N LEU A 126 -1.80 10.91 -8.93
CA LEU A 126 -1.76 9.48 -8.64
C LEU A 126 -2.29 9.18 -7.23
N ALA A 127 -1.91 9.97 -6.22
CA ALA A 127 -2.35 9.76 -4.85
C ALA A 127 -3.88 9.68 -4.75
N GLY A 128 -4.62 10.56 -5.43
CA GLY A 128 -6.08 10.52 -5.46
C GLY A 128 -6.65 9.21 -6.05
N ILE A 129 -6.06 8.74 -7.15
CA ILE A 129 -6.48 7.48 -7.81
C ILE A 129 -6.22 6.28 -6.88
N VAL A 130 -5.05 6.22 -6.27
CA VAL A 130 -4.65 5.13 -5.37
C VAL A 130 -5.51 5.11 -4.11
N VAL A 131 -5.81 6.29 -3.55
CA VAL A 131 -6.69 6.43 -2.39
C VAL A 131 -8.10 5.93 -2.73
N ASN A 132 -8.65 6.28 -3.88
CA ASN A 132 -9.98 5.83 -4.29
C ASN A 132 -10.08 4.29 -4.34
N ASN A 133 -9.10 3.63 -4.98
CA ASN A 133 -9.06 2.17 -5.04
C ASN A 133 -8.96 1.53 -3.63
N ASN A 134 -8.21 2.15 -2.71
CA ASN A 134 -8.08 1.67 -1.33
C ASN A 134 -9.33 1.93 -0.47
N ILE A 135 -10.01 3.06 -0.65
CA ILE A 135 -11.26 3.38 0.08
C ILE A 135 -12.29 2.30 -0.18
N VAL A 136 -12.54 1.99 -1.45
CA VAL A 136 -13.53 1.00 -1.82
C VAL A 136 -13.18 -0.37 -1.24
N LEU A 137 -11.90 -0.77 -1.24
CA LEU A 137 -11.45 -2.03 -0.66
C LEU A 137 -11.69 -2.09 0.86
N ILE A 138 -11.24 -1.07 1.59
CA ILE A 138 -11.36 -1.06 3.07
C ILE A 138 -12.81 -0.93 3.51
N ASP A 139 -13.61 -0.11 2.84
CA ASP A 139 -15.03 0.08 3.14
C ASP A 139 -15.80 -1.25 3.02
N THR A 140 -15.57 -1.98 1.92
CA THR A 140 -16.14 -3.34 1.74
C THR A 140 -15.69 -4.31 2.81
N TYR A 141 -14.40 -4.26 3.20
CA TYR A 141 -13.90 -5.10 4.28
C TYR A 141 -14.59 -4.77 5.61
N GLN A 142 -14.81 -3.48 5.91
CA GLN A 142 -15.51 -3.07 7.12
C GLN A 142 -16.94 -3.59 7.13
N GLU A 143 -17.68 -3.41 6.03
CA GLU A 143 -19.04 -3.94 5.87
C GLU A 143 -19.06 -5.46 6.08
N PHE A 144 -18.18 -6.18 5.38
CA PHE A 144 -18.05 -7.63 5.44
C PHE A 144 -17.68 -8.12 6.86
N SER A 145 -16.83 -7.40 7.56
CA SER A 145 -16.39 -7.76 8.92
C SER A 145 -17.50 -7.68 9.98
N GLN A 146 -18.64 -7.06 9.68
CA GLN A 146 -19.76 -6.95 10.61
C GLN A 146 -20.54 -8.27 10.77
N TYR A 147 -20.58 -9.10 9.74
CA TYR A 147 -21.42 -10.31 9.71
C TYR A 147 -20.68 -11.60 9.36
N MET A 148 -19.38 -11.55 9.07
CA MET A 148 -18.56 -12.75 8.84
C MET A 148 -17.18 -12.66 9.51
N PRO A 149 -16.48 -13.79 9.71
CA PRO A 149 -15.14 -13.79 10.30
C PRO A 149 -14.16 -12.92 9.52
N ARG A 150 -13.30 -12.17 10.22
CA ARG A 150 -12.41 -11.17 9.61
C ARG A 150 -11.52 -11.71 8.49
N ILE A 151 -11.03 -12.95 8.61
CA ILE A 151 -10.19 -13.58 7.57
C ILE A 151 -11.02 -13.87 6.31
N GLU A 152 -12.25 -14.38 6.49
CA GLU A 152 -13.18 -14.62 5.37
C GLU A 152 -13.60 -13.31 4.71
N ALA A 153 -13.86 -12.27 5.52
CA ALA A 153 -14.15 -10.92 5.04
C ALA A 153 -13.05 -10.39 4.11
N ILE A 154 -11.78 -10.50 4.51
CA ILE A 154 -10.63 -10.06 3.69
C ILE A 154 -10.62 -10.79 2.35
N THR A 155 -10.78 -12.12 2.35
CA THR A 155 -10.75 -12.91 1.11
C THR A 155 -11.90 -12.56 0.17
N ARG A 156 -13.13 -12.43 0.69
CA ARG A 156 -14.31 -12.07 -0.12
C ARG A 156 -14.20 -10.64 -0.66
N THR A 157 -13.68 -9.72 0.15
CA THR A 157 -13.44 -8.34 -0.30
C THR A 157 -12.42 -8.29 -1.43
N ALA A 158 -11.31 -9.03 -1.33
CA ALA A 158 -10.31 -9.09 -2.39
C ALA A 158 -10.92 -9.64 -3.69
N GLU A 159 -11.66 -10.75 -3.62
CA GLU A 159 -12.32 -11.35 -4.78
C GLU A 159 -13.30 -10.40 -5.47
N ALA A 160 -14.14 -9.71 -4.69
CA ALA A 160 -15.13 -8.78 -5.23
C ALA A 160 -14.50 -7.53 -5.86
N ARG A 161 -13.32 -7.09 -5.39
CA ARG A 161 -12.72 -5.81 -5.78
C ARG A 161 -11.60 -5.93 -6.81
N ILE A 162 -11.02 -7.11 -7.03
CA ILE A 162 -9.99 -7.32 -8.06
C ILE A 162 -10.47 -6.84 -9.44
N ARG A 163 -11.67 -7.22 -9.88
CA ARG A 163 -12.14 -6.85 -11.24
C ARG A 163 -12.37 -5.35 -11.40
N PRO A 164 -13.12 -4.66 -10.51
CA PRO A 164 -13.28 -3.21 -10.61
C PRO A 164 -11.95 -2.43 -10.57
N VAL A 165 -11.04 -2.80 -9.67
CA VAL A 165 -9.75 -2.10 -9.50
C VAL A 165 -8.84 -2.31 -10.71
N LEU A 166 -8.81 -3.52 -11.29
CA LEU A 166 -8.07 -3.76 -12.52
C LEU A 166 -8.66 -3.00 -13.71
N LEU A 167 -9.99 -2.91 -13.82
CA LEU A 167 -10.65 -2.20 -14.92
C LEU A 167 -10.30 -0.71 -14.89
N THR A 168 -10.37 -0.06 -13.73
CA THR A 168 -9.99 1.36 -13.59
C THR A 168 -8.51 1.56 -13.91
N THR A 169 -7.65 0.69 -13.38
CA THR A 169 -6.21 0.72 -13.64
C THR A 169 -5.89 0.62 -15.13
N ILE A 170 -6.40 -0.43 -15.79
CA ILE A 170 -6.15 -0.68 -17.21
C ILE A 170 -6.72 0.45 -18.06
N THR A 171 -7.91 0.95 -17.75
CA THR A 171 -8.53 2.04 -18.51
C THR A 171 -7.72 3.32 -18.39
N THR A 172 -7.26 3.69 -17.19
CA THR A 172 -6.42 4.87 -16.99
C THR A 172 -5.06 4.72 -17.66
N MET A 173 -4.42 3.56 -17.51
CA MET A 173 -3.15 3.26 -18.18
C MET A 173 -3.30 3.34 -19.70
N ALA A 174 -4.35 2.76 -20.27
CA ALA A 174 -4.62 2.79 -21.70
C ALA A 174 -4.90 4.22 -22.20
N GLY A 175 -5.60 5.04 -21.42
CA GLY A 175 -5.87 6.44 -21.77
C GLY A 175 -4.61 7.32 -21.78
N LEU A 176 -3.66 7.07 -20.88
CA LEU A 176 -2.42 7.85 -20.76
C LEU A 176 -1.22 7.24 -21.51
N ALA A 177 -1.31 5.98 -21.95
CA ALA A 177 -0.24 5.29 -22.66
C ALA A 177 0.23 6.02 -23.93
N PRO A 178 -0.64 6.54 -24.83
CA PRO A 178 -0.17 7.26 -26.01
C PRO A 178 0.72 8.46 -25.65
N MET A 179 0.29 9.23 -24.64
CA MET A 179 1.02 10.39 -24.15
C MET A 179 2.35 10.01 -23.49
N MET A 180 2.37 8.90 -22.73
CA MET A 180 3.60 8.34 -22.14
C MET A 180 4.62 7.96 -23.22
N PHE A 181 4.17 7.43 -24.37
CA PHE A 181 5.02 7.10 -25.51
C PHE A 181 5.32 8.30 -26.44
N GLY A 182 4.87 9.51 -26.09
CA GLY A 182 5.09 10.71 -26.93
C GLY A 182 4.23 10.73 -28.21
N LEU A 183 3.19 9.89 -28.28
CA LEU A 183 2.26 9.84 -29.40
C LEU A 183 1.15 10.88 -29.20
N SER A 184 1.06 11.83 -30.12
CA SER A 184 -0.05 12.78 -30.21
C SER A 184 -0.96 12.37 -31.38
N LEU A 185 -2.16 11.90 -31.03
CA LEU A 185 -3.18 11.46 -31.97
C LEU A 185 -4.03 12.66 -32.39
N ASP A 186 -4.04 12.97 -33.69
CA ASP A 186 -4.94 13.96 -34.27
C ASP A 186 -6.18 13.26 -34.84
N PHE A 187 -7.28 13.32 -34.08
CA PHE A 187 -8.55 12.71 -34.46
C PHE A 187 -9.29 13.47 -35.56
N PHE A 188 -9.02 14.77 -35.73
CA PHE A 188 -9.70 15.60 -36.74
C PHE A 188 -8.94 15.63 -38.06
N GLY A 189 -7.61 15.66 -38.01
CA GLY A 189 -6.73 15.60 -39.18
C GLY A 189 -6.41 14.18 -39.67
N GLY A 190 -6.69 13.13 -38.87
CA GLY A 190 -6.46 11.73 -39.24
C GLY A 190 -4.98 11.35 -39.31
N GLY A 191 -4.18 11.79 -38.34
CA GLY A 191 -2.73 11.54 -38.28
C GLY A 191 -2.22 11.24 -36.87
N TYR A 192 -1.00 10.70 -36.78
CA TYR A 192 -0.25 10.62 -35.52
C TYR A 192 1.03 11.44 -35.67
N SER A 193 1.32 12.27 -34.68
CA SER A 193 2.61 12.94 -34.55
C SER A 193 3.37 12.32 -33.39
N VAL A 194 4.62 11.96 -33.64
CA VAL A 194 5.53 11.42 -32.63
C VAL A 194 6.39 12.59 -32.13
N ASP A 195 6.50 12.72 -30.81
CA ASP A 195 7.30 13.75 -30.12
C ASP A 195 6.89 15.19 -30.48
N SER A 196 5.57 15.43 -30.59
CA SER A 196 5.03 16.78 -30.64
C SER A 196 5.49 17.60 -29.41
N PRO A 197 5.80 18.90 -29.56
CA PRO A 197 6.21 19.76 -28.43
C PRO A 197 5.24 19.70 -27.26
N THR A 198 3.94 19.56 -27.51
CA THR A 198 2.94 19.44 -26.45
C THR A 198 3.03 18.09 -25.74
N ALA A 199 3.22 16.98 -26.47
CA ALA A 199 3.30 15.64 -25.89
C ALA A 199 4.52 15.48 -24.96
N LEU A 200 5.66 16.09 -25.31
CA LEU A 200 6.88 16.05 -24.50
C LEU A 200 6.67 16.64 -23.09
N TRP A 201 5.88 17.70 -22.98
CA TRP A 201 5.60 18.36 -21.68
C TRP A 201 4.77 17.47 -20.77
N TRP A 202 3.84 16.70 -21.33
CA TRP A 202 2.97 15.80 -20.56
C TRP A 202 3.55 14.39 -20.39
N LYS A 203 4.60 14.03 -21.12
CA LYS A 203 5.22 12.69 -21.11
C LYS A 203 5.64 12.26 -19.71
N GLN A 204 6.29 13.15 -18.95
CA GLN A 204 6.74 12.87 -17.58
C GLN A 204 5.58 12.69 -16.61
N LEU A 205 4.51 13.48 -16.75
CA LEU A 205 3.29 13.35 -15.96
C LEU A 205 2.57 12.03 -16.27
N ALA A 206 2.41 11.69 -17.55
CA ALA A 206 1.77 10.45 -17.98
C ALA A 206 2.56 9.21 -17.53
N THR A 207 3.90 9.25 -17.65
CA THR A 207 4.80 8.18 -17.18
C THR A 207 4.64 7.97 -15.68
N ALA A 208 4.62 9.06 -14.91
CA ALA A 208 4.41 8.99 -13.47
C ALA A 208 3.09 8.32 -13.11
N VAL A 209 1.98 8.75 -13.72
CA VAL A 209 0.66 8.17 -13.41
C VAL A 209 0.56 6.71 -13.84
N VAL A 210 1.03 6.35 -15.05
CA VAL A 210 0.89 4.98 -15.59
C VAL A 210 1.71 3.97 -14.76
N PHE A 211 2.99 4.23 -14.53
CA PHE A 211 3.84 3.32 -13.76
C PHE A 211 3.52 3.35 -12.26
N GLY A 212 3.27 4.54 -11.72
CA GLY A 212 2.82 4.69 -10.34
C GLY A 212 1.53 3.91 -10.09
N LEU A 213 0.57 3.93 -11.02
CA LEU A 213 -0.70 3.22 -10.87
C LEU A 213 -0.52 1.72 -11.03
N GLY A 214 0.29 1.27 -12.00
CA GLY A 214 0.59 -0.15 -12.16
C GLY A 214 1.14 -0.77 -10.88
N ILE A 215 2.13 -0.12 -10.26
CA ILE A 215 2.71 -0.58 -8.99
C ILE A 215 1.74 -0.39 -7.82
N ALA A 216 1.02 0.73 -7.76
CA ALA A 216 0.02 0.97 -6.71
C ALA A 216 -1.12 -0.06 -6.71
N THR A 217 -1.51 -0.55 -7.88
CA THR A 217 -2.58 -1.54 -8.00
C THR A 217 -2.14 -2.89 -7.46
N VAL A 218 -0.89 -3.30 -7.73
CA VAL A 218 -0.30 -4.50 -7.11
C VAL A 218 -0.21 -4.32 -5.59
N LEU A 219 0.27 -3.16 -5.12
CA LEU A 219 0.30 -2.85 -3.69
C LEU A 219 -1.11 -2.89 -3.09
N THR A 220 -2.11 -2.28 -3.71
CA THR A 220 -3.47 -2.22 -3.16
C THR A 220 -4.13 -3.60 -3.10
N LEU A 221 -3.93 -4.45 -4.12
CA LEU A 221 -4.55 -5.78 -4.17
C LEU A 221 -3.81 -6.82 -3.33
N VAL A 222 -2.51 -6.65 -3.07
CA VAL A 222 -1.71 -7.62 -2.31
C VAL A 222 -1.38 -7.11 -0.92
N LEU A 223 -0.79 -5.92 -0.82
CA LEU A 223 -0.31 -5.36 0.44
C LEU A 223 -1.47 -5.01 1.37
N THR A 224 -2.52 -4.35 0.89
CA THR A 224 -3.64 -3.92 1.75
C THR A 224 -4.36 -5.11 2.41
N PRO A 225 -4.77 -6.18 1.69
CA PRO A 225 -5.32 -7.38 2.31
C PRO A 225 -4.35 -8.08 3.25
N SER A 226 -3.05 -8.14 2.89
CA SER A 226 -2.02 -8.78 3.73
C SER A 226 -1.81 -8.03 5.05
N LEU A 227 -1.82 -6.69 5.02
CA LEU A 227 -1.68 -5.86 6.22
C LEU A 227 -2.94 -5.91 7.10
N LEU A 228 -4.12 -6.03 6.51
CA LEU A 228 -5.36 -6.30 7.27
C LEU A 228 -5.30 -7.68 7.94
N ALA A 229 -4.85 -8.71 7.22
CA ALA A 229 -4.70 -10.07 7.75
C ALA A 229 -3.64 -10.13 8.86
N LEU A 230 -2.53 -9.40 8.69
CA LEU A 230 -1.47 -9.29 9.69
C LEU A 230 -2.01 -8.75 11.01
N ARG A 231 -2.85 -7.71 10.98
CA ARG A 231 -3.50 -7.18 12.18
C ARG A 231 -4.34 -8.25 12.89
N VAL A 232 -5.15 -9.00 12.15
CA VAL A 232 -5.99 -10.08 12.71
C VAL A 232 -5.13 -11.17 13.32
N TRP A 233 -4.03 -11.53 12.67
CA TRP A 233 -3.07 -12.51 13.18
C TRP A 233 -2.36 -12.03 14.45
N ILE A 234 -1.93 -10.78 14.50
CA ILE A 234 -1.30 -10.19 15.69
C ILE A 234 -2.30 -10.16 16.85
N GLU A 235 -3.53 -9.69 16.63
CA GLU A 235 -4.57 -9.65 17.66
C GLU A 235 -4.88 -11.07 18.19
N THR A 236 -5.06 -12.04 17.29
CA THR A 236 -5.35 -13.44 17.66
C THR A 236 -4.16 -14.11 18.35
N GLY A 237 -2.94 -13.85 17.85
CA GLY A 237 -1.69 -14.37 18.41
C GLY A 237 -1.41 -13.83 19.81
N ALA A 238 -1.54 -12.52 19.97
CA ALA A 238 -1.39 -11.82 21.26
C ALA A 238 -2.43 -12.31 22.29
N PHE A 239 -3.69 -12.49 21.88
CA PHE A 239 -4.73 -13.06 22.76
C PHE A 239 -4.37 -14.49 23.22
N ARG A 240 -3.82 -15.30 22.31
CA ARG A 240 -3.45 -16.69 22.59
C ARG A 240 -2.22 -16.78 23.50
N SER A 241 -1.25 -15.88 23.36
CA SER A 241 -0.09 -15.79 24.27
C SER A 241 -0.45 -15.24 25.64
N VAL A 242 -1.30 -14.21 25.72
CA VAL A 242 -1.77 -13.65 27.01
C VAL A 242 -2.60 -14.69 27.78
N ARG A 243 -3.50 -15.42 27.11
CA ARG A 243 -4.30 -16.47 27.75
C ARG A 243 -3.46 -17.66 28.24
N ARG A 244 -2.37 -17.99 27.54
CA ARG A 244 -1.37 -18.98 28.01
C ARG A 244 -0.58 -18.49 29.21
N LEU A 245 -0.16 -17.22 29.20
CA LEU A 245 0.55 -16.61 30.33
C LEU A 245 -0.34 -16.50 31.58
N GLN A 246 -1.61 -16.13 31.43
CA GLN A 246 -2.58 -16.14 32.54
C GLN A 246 -2.87 -17.55 33.08
N ALA A 247 -2.95 -18.55 32.21
CA ALA A 247 -3.10 -19.95 32.63
C ALA A 247 -1.88 -20.47 33.40
N LEU A 248 -0.68 -19.97 33.10
CA LEU A 248 0.56 -20.29 33.80
C LEU A 248 0.71 -19.48 35.12
N SER A 249 0.22 -18.24 35.18
CA SER A 249 0.42 -17.35 36.33
C SER A 249 -0.65 -17.45 37.42
N MET A 250 -1.89 -17.83 37.11
CA MET A 250 -3.00 -17.89 38.10
C MET A 250 -3.18 -19.25 38.80
N GLY A 251 -2.22 -20.18 38.67
CA GLY A 251 -2.23 -21.47 39.35
C GLY A 251 -3.26 -22.48 38.82
N ALA A 252 -3.06 -23.76 39.17
CA ALA A 252 -3.79 -24.92 38.65
C ALA A 252 -5.32 -24.91 38.87
N GLY A 253 -5.83 -24.03 39.73
CA GLY A 253 -7.27 -23.85 39.98
C GLY A 253 -7.98 -22.82 39.10
N SER A 254 -7.24 -22.05 38.29
CA SER A 254 -7.81 -20.98 37.47
C SER A 254 -8.71 -21.51 36.35
N ARG A 255 -9.85 -20.85 36.12
CA ARG A 255 -10.80 -21.17 35.02
C ARG A 255 -10.09 -21.23 33.67
N ALA A 256 -9.11 -20.34 33.44
CA ALA A 256 -8.33 -20.29 32.20
C ALA A 256 -7.43 -21.53 31.99
N ALA A 257 -6.89 -22.11 33.07
CA ALA A 257 -6.08 -23.33 33.00
C ALA A 257 -6.94 -24.58 32.76
N ARG A 258 -8.13 -24.63 33.40
CA ARG A 258 -9.11 -25.71 33.18
C ARG A 258 -9.67 -25.69 31.76
N ASP A 259 -9.98 -24.51 31.21
CA ASP A 259 -10.39 -24.35 29.81
C ASP A 259 -9.34 -24.87 28.83
N LEU A 260 -8.06 -24.63 29.11
CA LEU A 260 -6.94 -25.06 28.26
C LEU A 260 -6.74 -26.59 28.31
N ALA A 261 -6.87 -27.17 29.51
CA ALA A 261 -6.84 -28.62 29.70
C ALA A 261 -8.04 -29.30 29.01
N LEU A 262 -9.24 -28.73 29.15
CA LEU A 262 -10.46 -29.22 28.48
C LEU A 262 -10.37 -29.09 26.96
N ALA A 263 -9.86 -27.97 26.44
CA ALA A 263 -9.65 -27.79 25.00
C ALA A 263 -8.60 -28.78 24.45
N GLY A 264 -7.56 -29.08 25.23
CA GLY A 264 -6.57 -30.10 24.89
C GLY A 264 -7.15 -31.52 24.88
N ALA A 265 -8.00 -31.85 25.85
CA ALA A 265 -8.71 -33.13 25.94
C ALA A 265 -9.75 -33.28 24.81
N ALA A 266 -10.51 -32.22 24.53
CA ALA A 266 -11.49 -32.17 23.44
C ALA A 266 -10.85 -32.40 22.06
N ARG A 267 -9.62 -31.91 21.85
CA ARG A 267 -8.89 -32.12 20.60
C ARG A 267 -8.41 -33.55 20.37
N LYS A 268 -8.35 -34.37 21.43
CA LYS A 268 -7.98 -35.79 21.36
C LYS A 268 -9.20 -36.70 21.13
N LEU A 269 -10.41 -36.19 21.31
CA LEU A 269 -11.63 -36.91 20.99
C LEU A 269 -11.84 -36.84 19.48
N GLY A 270 -11.59 -37.96 18.80
CA GLY A 270 -11.98 -38.13 17.40
C GLY A 270 -13.49 -38.24 17.32
N SER A 271 -14.11 -37.32 16.57
CA SER A 271 -15.55 -37.23 16.28
C SER A 271 -16.46 -37.79 17.38
N PRO A 272 -16.76 -37.01 18.43
CA PRO A 272 -17.73 -37.46 19.42
C PRO A 272 -19.08 -37.54 18.69
N GLU A 273 -19.59 -38.75 18.53
CA GLU A 273 -20.98 -38.96 18.14
C GLU A 273 -21.83 -38.37 19.26
N ILE A 274 -22.33 -37.16 19.05
CA ILE A 274 -23.18 -36.49 20.02
C ILE A 274 -24.55 -37.15 19.90
N LEU A 275 -24.75 -38.21 20.67
CA LEU A 275 -26.07 -38.78 20.93
C LEU A 275 -26.83 -37.77 21.76
N TRP A 276 -27.62 -36.94 21.09
CA TRP A 276 -28.62 -36.11 21.74
C TRP A 276 -29.76 -37.04 22.17
N ASP A 277 -29.71 -37.55 23.40
CA ASP A 277 -30.88 -38.20 23.98
C ASP A 277 -31.97 -37.13 24.11
N GLU A 278 -33.10 -37.32 23.42
CA GLU A 278 -34.20 -36.34 23.32
C GLU A 278 -34.90 -36.08 24.67
N GLU A 279 -34.60 -36.88 25.70
CA GLU A 279 -35.18 -36.72 27.02
C GLU A 279 -34.12 -36.42 28.08
N PRO A 280 -34.27 -35.33 28.87
CA PRO A 280 -33.42 -35.11 30.03
C PRO A 280 -33.67 -36.25 31.02
N GLN A 281 -32.72 -37.19 31.12
CA GLN A 281 -32.75 -38.19 32.18
C GLN A 281 -32.74 -37.48 33.53
N ALA A 282 -33.85 -37.62 34.27
CA ALA A 282 -33.96 -37.15 35.63
C ALA A 282 -32.84 -37.80 36.48
N PRO A 283 -32.27 -37.10 37.48
CA PRO A 283 -31.16 -37.63 38.26
C PRO A 283 -31.60 -38.93 38.94
N VAL A 284 -30.96 -40.05 38.59
CA VAL A 284 -31.22 -41.34 39.21
C VAL A 284 -30.78 -41.24 40.68
N PRO A 285 -31.67 -41.45 41.67
CA PRO A 285 -31.26 -41.48 43.06
C PRO A 285 -30.34 -42.69 43.27
N ALA A 286 -29.21 -42.46 43.94
CA ALA A 286 -28.21 -43.49 44.22
C ALA A 286 -28.84 -44.66 44.99
N GLY A 287 -29.07 -45.78 44.30
CA GLY A 287 -29.65 -47.01 44.84
C GLY A 287 -28.91 -48.23 44.32
N THR A 288 -28.11 -48.80 45.20
CA THR A 288 -27.57 -50.18 45.28
C THR A 288 -27.88 -51.15 44.13
N GLY A 289 -26.81 -51.53 43.41
CA GLY A 289 -26.46 -52.87 42.91
C GLY A 289 -27.53 -53.77 42.30
N GLU A 290 -27.40 -54.06 41.00
CA GLU A 290 -27.14 -55.41 40.47
C GLU A 290 -27.01 -55.34 38.95
N ASP A 291 -25.92 -55.93 38.46
CA ASP A 291 -25.50 -56.03 37.06
C ASP A 291 -26.32 -57.12 36.35
N LYS A 292 -27.01 -56.80 35.25
CA LYS A 292 -27.59 -57.82 34.35
C LYS A 292 -27.35 -57.44 32.87
N PRO A 293 -26.94 -58.39 32.01
CA PRO A 293 -26.59 -58.10 30.63
C PRO A 293 -27.86 -57.91 29.78
N VAL A 294 -27.83 -56.90 28.91
CA VAL A 294 -28.91 -56.57 27.97
C VAL A 294 -28.83 -57.53 26.75
N GLU A 295 -29.88 -58.32 26.52
CA GLU A 295 -30.05 -59.08 25.27
C GLU A 295 -30.52 -58.17 24.12
N PRO A 296 -30.03 -58.35 22.88
CA PRO A 296 -30.48 -57.55 21.74
C PRO A 296 -31.78 -58.12 21.14
N SER A 297 -32.85 -57.33 21.15
CA SER A 297 -34.11 -57.61 20.46
C SER A 297 -34.02 -57.26 18.96
N PRO A 298 -34.62 -58.06 18.04
CA PRO A 298 -34.32 -57.98 16.62
C PRO A 298 -35.06 -56.83 15.89
N LEU A 299 -34.36 -56.28 14.89
CA LEU A 299 -34.87 -55.32 13.92
C LEU A 299 -36.15 -55.83 13.24
N ARG A 300 -37.24 -55.07 13.34
CA ARG A 300 -38.41 -55.21 12.46
C ARG A 300 -38.28 -54.26 11.28
N ALA A 301 -38.41 -54.82 10.09
CA ALA A 301 -38.49 -54.12 8.82
C ALA A 301 -39.90 -53.53 8.60
N ALA A 302 -39.90 -52.36 7.95
CA ALA A 302 -40.93 -51.75 7.09
C ALA A 302 -42.39 -51.68 7.59
N GLU A 303 -42.86 -50.44 7.79
CA GLU A 303 -43.87 -49.79 6.95
C GLU A 303 -43.61 -48.27 6.91
#